data_AF-A0AAN5C2G0-F1
#
_entry.id   AF-A0AAN5C2G0-F1
#
_cell.length_a   1.000
_cell.length_b   1.000
_cell.length_c   1.000
_cell.angle_alpha   90.00
_cell.angle_beta   90.00
_cell.angle_gamma   90.00
#
_symmetry.space_group_name_H-M   'P 1'
#
loop_
_entity.id
_entity.type
_entity.pdbx_description
1 polymer ?
#
loop_
_entity_poly.entity_id
_entity_poly.type
_entity_poly.pdbx_seq_one_letter_code
_entity_poly.pdbx_strand_id
1 'polypeptide(L)'
;MEQSLVLSLNQAAIDGIRAAGATTQYIFVEGNSYSGAWKWADTNDNLSQLTDPQDKIVYEMHQYLDSDGSGTSETCASSTIGKERLQTATEWLKTNNKKGFLGEFAGGVNEQCEQAVEGLLSYMSDNSDVWMGAEWWSAGPWWGSYMYSMEPTDGTAYSTYLPILKKYFVDGTGASTSSPATSAAPSTAAASTSTSVSASTSSASSTTISAVESSSTSSVAEAPSTTSGVVTATPTPSHPAPQPTSNSSSASSGAPTSSAPTTLATSPACGYQTTVTVTASRSTAAPSSSAGAVAHYYQCGGINYSGPTTCESGYTCVKQNPYYSQCL
;
A
#
# COMPACT_ATOMS: atom_id res chain seq x y z
N MET A 1 16.67 -3.49 -10.09
CA MET A 1 16.67 -3.96 -11.50
C MET A 1 16.44 -2.75 -12.42
N GLU A 2 16.71 -2.81 -13.73
CA GLU A 2 16.25 -1.75 -14.64
C GLU A 2 14.71 -1.71 -14.69
N GLN A 3 14.13 -0.52 -14.64
CA GLN A 3 12.68 -0.36 -14.46
C GLN A 3 11.87 -0.75 -15.71
N SER A 4 12.47 -0.63 -16.90
CA SER A 4 11.92 -1.14 -18.16
C SER A 4 11.90 -2.67 -18.21
N LEU A 5 12.85 -3.34 -17.56
CA LEU A 5 12.86 -4.80 -17.45
C LEU A 5 11.74 -5.29 -16.53
N VAL A 6 11.53 -4.66 -15.37
CA VAL A 6 10.43 -5.02 -14.44
C VAL A 6 9.05 -4.87 -15.11
N LEU A 7 8.84 -3.81 -15.89
CA LEU A 7 7.64 -3.64 -16.73
C LEU A 7 7.50 -4.78 -17.75
N SER A 8 8.58 -5.10 -18.46
CA SER A 8 8.57 -6.13 -19.50
C SER A 8 8.31 -7.54 -18.95
N LEU A 9 8.85 -7.86 -17.77
CA LEU A 9 8.65 -9.14 -17.08
C LEU A 9 7.20 -9.30 -16.62
N ASN A 10 6.60 -8.26 -16.04
CA ASN A 10 5.19 -8.28 -15.63
C ASN A 10 4.26 -8.44 -16.85
N GLN A 11 4.51 -7.72 -17.95
CA GLN A 11 3.69 -7.87 -19.16
C GLN A 11 3.84 -9.28 -19.78
N ALA A 12 5.08 -9.81 -19.87
CA ALA A 12 5.31 -11.16 -20.37
C ALA A 12 4.64 -12.25 -19.50
N ALA A 13 4.57 -12.04 -18.18
CA ALA A 13 3.83 -12.92 -17.27
C ALA A 13 2.31 -12.86 -17.51
N ILE A 14 1.74 -11.65 -17.68
CA ILE A 14 0.32 -11.47 -18.02
C ILE A 14 0.01 -12.19 -19.35
N ASP A 15 0.77 -11.88 -20.40
CA ASP A 15 0.59 -12.44 -21.74
C ASP A 15 0.68 -13.96 -21.70
N GLY A 16 1.65 -14.51 -20.96
CA GLY A 16 1.85 -15.94 -20.78
C GLY A 16 0.66 -16.65 -20.10
N ILE A 17 0.14 -16.12 -18.99
CA ILE A 17 -0.98 -16.78 -18.28
C ILE A 17 -2.28 -16.66 -19.08
N ARG A 18 -2.50 -15.54 -19.78
CA ARG A 18 -3.67 -15.37 -20.65
C ARG A 18 -3.59 -16.26 -21.90
N ALA A 19 -2.40 -16.42 -22.50
CA ALA A 19 -2.17 -17.37 -23.59
C ALA A 19 -2.36 -18.84 -23.17
N ALA A 20 -2.08 -19.18 -21.91
CA ALA A 20 -2.39 -20.49 -21.33
C ALA A 20 -3.90 -20.72 -21.06
N GLY A 21 -4.76 -19.74 -21.34
CA GLY A 21 -6.22 -19.84 -21.18
C GLY A 21 -6.73 -19.47 -19.78
N ALA A 22 -5.87 -19.01 -18.87
CA ALA A 22 -6.29 -18.55 -17.54
C ALA A 22 -6.85 -17.12 -17.61
N THR A 23 -8.13 -16.98 -17.98
CA THR A 23 -8.79 -15.68 -18.27
C THR A 23 -9.68 -15.14 -17.15
N THR A 24 -10.06 -15.97 -16.17
CA THR A 24 -10.98 -15.57 -15.08
C THR A 24 -10.26 -15.06 -13.85
N GLN A 25 -9.00 -15.44 -13.67
CA GLN A 25 -8.17 -15.13 -12.50
C GLN A 25 -7.67 -13.68 -12.51
N TYR A 26 -7.56 -13.08 -11.32
CA TYR A 26 -6.75 -11.89 -11.12
C TYR A 26 -5.26 -12.20 -11.32
N ILE A 27 -4.49 -11.18 -11.71
CA ILE A 27 -3.03 -11.23 -11.75
C ILE A 27 -2.53 -10.12 -10.85
N PHE A 28 -1.78 -10.49 -9.82
CA PHE A 28 -1.11 -9.56 -8.96
C PHE A 28 0.26 -9.25 -9.58
N VAL A 29 0.60 -7.96 -9.71
CA VAL A 29 1.83 -7.48 -10.36
C VAL A 29 2.68 -6.72 -9.37
N GLU A 30 3.96 -7.04 -9.32
CA GLU A 30 4.92 -6.47 -8.37
C GLU A 30 5.88 -5.47 -9.03
N GLY A 31 6.34 -4.52 -8.22
CA GLY A 31 7.28 -3.49 -8.58
C GLY A 31 8.71 -3.74 -8.13
N ASN A 32 9.61 -2.92 -8.67
CA ASN A 32 11.00 -2.80 -8.23
C ASN A 32 11.03 -2.16 -6.82
N SER A 33 12.20 -2.18 -6.17
CA SER A 33 12.36 -1.73 -4.77
C SER A 33 11.47 -2.50 -3.77
N TYR A 34 11.43 -3.84 -3.90
CA TYR A 34 10.66 -4.77 -3.04
C TYR A 34 9.16 -4.43 -2.99
N SER A 35 8.58 -4.09 -4.15
CA SER A 35 7.19 -3.62 -4.30
C SER A 35 6.74 -2.54 -3.29
N GLY A 36 7.67 -1.79 -2.70
CA GLY A 36 7.41 -1.03 -1.48
C GLY A 36 6.50 0.18 -1.70
N ALA A 37 5.31 0.18 -1.07
CA ALA A 37 4.28 1.21 -1.28
C ALA A 37 4.81 2.66 -1.06
N TRP A 38 5.57 2.87 0.01
CA TRP A 38 6.21 4.16 0.35
C TRP A 38 7.11 4.78 -0.71
N LYS A 39 7.58 4.00 -1.70
CA LYS A 39 8.45 4.44 -2.80
C LYS A 39 7.85 4.12 -4.18
N TRP A 40 6.56 3.75 -4.20
CA TRP A 40 5.90 3.27 -5.42
C TRP A 40 5.90 4.31 -6.52
N ALA A 41 5.40 5.52 -6.25
CA ALA A 41 5.30 6.59 -7.23
C ALA A 41 6.68 7.03 -7.77
N ASP A 42 7.73 6.98 -6.94
CA ASP A 42 9.09 7.38 -7.33
C ASP A 42 9.78 6.32 -8.22
N THR A 43 9.43 5.04 -8.05
CA THR A 43 10.15 3.90 -8.67
C THR A 43 9.36 3.27 -9.82
N ASN A 44 8.06 3.08 -9.64
CA ASN A 44 7.23 2.12 -10.37
C ASN A 44 6.15 2.76 -11.25
N ASP A 45 6.22 4.08 -11.50
CA ASP A 45 5.22 4.81 -12.29
C ASP A 45 4.97 4.22 -13.69
N ASN A 46 6.01 3.69 -14.35
CA ASN A 46 5.87 3.06 -15.67
C ASN A 46 5.00 1.79 -15.65
N LEU A 47 4.74 1.16 -14.50
CA LEU A 47 3.87 -0.01 -14.40
C LEU A 47 2.39 0.34 -14.62
N SER A 48 2.04 1.64 -14.61
CA SER A 48 0.74 2.14 -15.12
C SER A 48 0.44 1.67 -16.55
N GLN A 49 1.47 1.39 -17.34
CA GLN A 49 1.41 0.98 -18.75
C GLN A 49 1.08 -0.51 -18.94
N LEU A 50 1.05 -1.32 -17.87
CA LEU A 50 0.66 -2.74 -17.95
C LEU A 50 -0.78 -2.90 -18.44
N THR A 51 -0.99 -3.87 -19.31
CA THR A 51 -2.29 -4.18 -19.94
C THR A 51 -2.65 -5.66 -19.79
N ASP A 52 -3.93 -5.93 -19.58
CA ASP A 52 -4.49 -7.28 -19.51
C ASP A 52 -5.80 -7.31 -20.33
N PRO A 53 -5.94 -8.19 -21.34
CA PRO A 53 -7.17 -8.31 -22.12
C PRO A 53 -8.39 -8.76 -21.29
N GLN A 54 -8.21 -9.09 -20.02
CA GLN A 54 -9.27 -9.49 -19.09
C GLN A 54 -9.61 -8.44 -18.02
N ASP A 55 -8.85 -7.34 -17.96
CA ASP A 55 -8.95 -6.24 -16.98
C ASP A 55 -8.97 -6.69 -15.50
N LYS A 56 -7.99 -7.51 -15.11
CA LYS A 56 -7.84 -8.04 -13.72
C LYS A 56 -6.42 -7.91 -13.17
N ILE A 57 -5.71 -6.84 -13.54
CA ILE A 57 -4.44 -6.46 -12.91
C ILE A 57 -4.72 -5.83 -11.54
N VAL A 58 -4.00 -6.30 -10.52
CA VAL A 58 -3.94 -5.67 -9.20
C VAL A 58 -2.47 -5.41 -8.88
N TYR A 59 -2.13 -4.21 -8.47
CA TYR A 59 -0.76 -3.84 -8.12
C TYR A 59 -0.51 -4.27 -6.68
N GLU A 60 0.25 -5.35 -6.53
CA GLU A 60 0.63 -5.85 -5.21
C GLU A 60 1.79 -5.01 -4.68
N MET A 61 1.63 -4.49 -3.48
CA MET A 61 2.65 -3.72 -2.79
C MET A 61 2.93 -4.32 -1.42
N HIS A 62 4.13 -4.09 -0.90
CA HIS A 62 4.52 -4.52 0.44
C HIS A 62 4.76 -3.29 1.32
N GLN A 63 4.43 -3.37 2.62
CA GLN A 63 4.73 -2.28 3.55
C GLN A 63 4.96 -2.71 5.00
N TYR A 64 6.23 -2.79 5.38
CA TYR A 64 6.66 -2.85 6.78
C TYR A 64 6.75 -1.46 7.42
N LEU A 65 6.79 -1.43 8.76
CA LEU A 65 6.58 -0.23 9.58
C LEU A 65 7.83 0.23 10.36
N ASP A 66 8.91 -0.54 10.31
CA ASP A 66 10.22 -0.23 10.87
C ASP A 66 10.96 0.87 10.07
N SER A 67 12.06 1.39 10.62
CA SER A 67 12.70 2.63 10.14
C SER A 67 13.09 2.62 8.65
N ASP A 68 13.56 1.49 8.13
CA ASP A 68 13.93 1.30 6.73
C ASP A 68 12.91 0.53 5.89
N GLY A 69 11.79 0.09 6.49
CA GLY A 69 10.72 -0.65 5.81
C GLY A 69 11.11 -2.07 5.38
N SER A 70 12.08 -2.69 6.07
CA SER A 70 12.60 -4.02 5.76
C SER A 70 11.84 -5.17 6.43
N GLY A 71 11.04 -4.92 7.47
CA GLY A 71 10.35 -5.98 8.21
C GLY A 71 11.29 -6.82 9.09
N THR A 72 12.38 -6.22 9.57
CA THR A 72 13.42 -6.90 10.36
C THR A 72 13.44 -6.46 11.83
N SER A 73 12.58 -5.51 12.23
CA SER A 73 12.52 -4.95 13.58
C SER A 73 11.11 -4.98 14.18
N GLU A 74 11.04 -5.24 15.49
CA GLU A 74 9.80 -5.12 16.28
C GLU A 74 9.38 -3.65 16.53
N THR A 75 10.27 -2.68 16.27
CA THR A 75 10.02 -1.25 16.50
C THR A 75 9.54 -0.54 15.24
N CYS A 76 8.34 0.01 15.29
CA CYS A 76 7.77 0.86 14.24
C CYS A 76 8.30 2.32 14.35
N ALA A 77 8.44 3.02 13.23
CA ALA A 77 9.06 4.35 13.23
C ALA A 77 8.21 5.44 13.92
N SER A 78 6.88 5.32 13.87
CA SER A 78 5.90 6.11 14.62
C SER A 78 4.60 5.29 14.77
N SER A 79 3.62 5.79 15.54
CA SER A 79 2.27 5.21 15.56
C SER A 79 1.39 5.62 14.37
N THR A 80 1.93 6.41 13.43
CA THR A 80 1.22 6.90 12.23
C THR A 80 1.87 6.45 10.91
N ILE A 81 3.08 5.91 10.96
CA ILE A 81 3.93 5.61 9.80
C ILE A 81 3.26 4.71 8.76
N GLY A 82 2.41 3.77 9.19
CA GLY A 82 1.71 2.87 8.28
C GLY A 82 0.73 3.58 7.35
N LYS A 83 0.00 4.58 7.85
CA LYS A 83 -0.82 5.45 7.01
C LYS A 83 0.03 6.31 6.09
N GLU A 84 1.03 6.98 6.65
CA GLU A 84 1.92 7.90 5.93
C GLU A 84 2.59 7.24 4.71
N ARG A 85 3.07 6.00 4.89
CA ARG A 85 3.72 5.21 3.85
C ARG A 85 2.80 4.73 2.72
N LEU A 86 1.48 4.70 2.91
CA LEU A 86 0.54 4.34 1.85
C LEU A 86 0.02 5.54 1.03
N GLN A 87 0.27 6.80 1.45
CA GLN A 87 -0.40 7.95 0.83
C GLN A 87 -0.02 8.16 -0.65
N THR A 88 1.27 8.08 -0.99
CA THR A 88 1.76 8.28 -2.36
C THR A 88 1.31 7.16 -3.30
N ALA A 89 1.36 5.91 -2.85
CA ALA A 89 0.80 4.76 -3.56
C ALA A 89 -0.71 4.89 -3.79
N THR A 90 -1.47 5.31 -2.77
CA THR A 90 -2.93 5.46 -2.87
C THR A 90 -3.32 6.53 -3.89
N GLU A 91 -2.65 7.68 -3.89
CA GLU A 91 -2.89 8.75 -4.87
C GLU A 91 -2.48 8.33 -6.29
N TRP A 92 -1.39 7.56 -6.42
CA TRP A 92 -0.95 7.00 -7.71
C TRP A 92 -1.98 6.02 -8.28
N LEU A 93 -2.53 5.12 -7.45
CA LEU A 93 -3.59 4.19 -7.84
C LEU A 93 -4.84 4.92 -8.33
N LYS A 94 -5.27 5.97 -7.62
CA LYS A 94 -6.43 6.81 -8.02
C LYS A 94 -6.17 7.55 -9.33
N THR A 95 -5.01 8.21 -9.44
CA THR A 95 -4.60 8.97 -10.64
C THR A 95 -4.56 8.10 -11.90
N ASN A 96 -4.08 6.86 -11.77
CA ASN A 96 -3.95 5.93 -12.89
C ASN A 96 -5.16 4.99 -13.09
N ASN A 97 -6.23 5.18 -12.31
CA ASN A 97 -7.42 4.30 -12.27
C ASN A 97 -7.06 2.80 -12.15
N LYS A 98 -6.23 2.48 -11.15
CA LYS A 98 -5.74 1.11 -10.87
C LYS A 98 -6.26 0.59 -9.53
N LYS A 99 -6.12 -0.72 -9.30
CA LYS A 99 -6.42 -1.38 -8.03
C LYS A 99 -5.15 -1.86 -7.36
N GLY A 100 -5.03 -1.69 -6.04
CA GLY A 100 -3.90 -2.15 -5.25
C GLY A 100 -4.29 -3.24 -4.25
N PHE A 101 -3.33 -4.07 -3.86
CA PHE A 101 -3.43 -5.00 -2.74
C PHE A 101 -2.13 -4.92 -1.93
N LEU A 102 -2.22 -5.04 -0.60
CA LEU A 102 -1.02 -5.00 0.26
C LEU A 102 -0.60 -6.43 0.63
N GLY A 103 0.21 -7.06 -0.23
CA GLY A 103 0.55 -8.50 -0.15
C GLY A 103 1.37 -8.90 1.06
N GLU A 104 2.14 -7.96 1.62
CA GLU A 104 2.86 -8.14 2.87
C GLU A 104 2.75 -6.86 3.72
N PHE A 105 2.33 -7.00 4.97
CA PHE A 105 2.54 -6.01 6.02
C PHE A 105 2.65 -6.68 7.39
N ALA A 106 3.36 -6.03 8.31
CA ALA A 106 3.48 -6.48 9.70
C ALA A 106 3.93 -5.35 10.64
N GLY A 107 3.81 -5.62 11.94
CA GLY A 107 4.34 -4.79 13.03
C GLY A 107 4.65 -5.65 14.26
N GLY A 108 5.59 -5.19 15.11
CA GLY A 108 5.91 -5.88 16.37
C GLY A 108 4.77 -5.82 17.38
N VAL A 109 4.80 -6.66 18.41
CA VAL A 109 3.78 -6.69 19.47
C VAL A 109 4.08 -5.60 20.50
N ASN A 110 3.62 -4.38 20.21
CA ASN A 110 3.68 -3.22 21.09
C ASN A 110 2.67 -2.14 20.65
N GLU A 111 2.24 -1.31 21.61
CA GLU A 111 1.20 -0.28 21.43
C GLU A 111 1.47 0.65 20.22
N GLN A 112 2.73 1.03 19.98
CA GLN A 112 3.11 1.91 18.86
C GLN A 112 2.86 1.24 17.51
N CYS A 113 3.27 -0.03 17.35
CA CYS A 113 3.02 -0.81 16.15
C CYS A 113 1.53 -1.18 15.99
N GLU A 114 0.83 -1.50 17.07
CA GLU A 114 -0.61 -1.78 17.06
C GLU A 114 -1.40 -0.56 16.53
N GLN A 115 -1.08 0.64 17.01
CA GLN A 115 -1.64 1.90 16.49
C GLN A 115 -1.26 2.14 15.02
N ALA A 116 -0.01 1.86 14.62
CA ALA A 116 0.45 2.05 13.24
C ALA A 116 -0.25 1.11 12.24
N VAL A 117 -0.50 -0.14 12.64
CA VAL A 117 -1.24 -1.14 11.84
C VAL A 117 -2.73 -0.78 11.76
N GLU A 118 -3.37 -0.39 12.87
CA GLU A 118 -4.78 0.01 12.83
C GLU A 118 -4.99 1.31 12.01
N GLY A 119 -4.05 2.26 12.10
CA GLY A 119 -4.03 3.45 11.25
C GLY A 119 -3.81 3.15 9.77
N LEU A 120 -2.98 2.16 9.43
CA LEU A 120 -2.77 1.66 8.07
C LEU A 120 -4.06 1.04 7.51
N LEU A 121 -4.65 0.09 8.24
CA LEU A 121 -5.84 -0.65 7.80
C LEU A 121 -7.08 0.24 7.73
N SER A 122 -7.24 1.18 8.66
CA SER A 122 -8.27 2.23 8.56
C SER A 122 -8.09 3.06 7.30
N TYR A 123 -6.86 3.49 6.98
CA TYR A 123 -6.62 4.29 5.77
C TYR A 123 -6.85 3.50 4.48
N MET A 124 -6.53 2.21 4.44
CA MET A 124 -6.91 1.34 3.31
C MET A 124 -8.42 1.18 3.19
N SER A 125 -9.14 0.98 4.30
CA SER A 125 -10.60 0.87 4.33
C SER A 125 -11.28 2.16 3.84
N ASP A 126 -10.80 3.33 4.27
CA ASP A 126 -11.24 4.66 3.81
C ASP A 126 -10.97 4.89 2.31
N ASN A 127 -10.08 4.09 1.70
CA ASN A 127 -9.68 4.15 0.28
C ASN A 127 -9.91 2.82 -0.44
N SER A 128 -10.97 2.10 -0.05
CA SER A 128 -11.43 0.84 -0.68
C SER A 128 -11.99 1.03 -2.10
N ASP A 129 -12.03 2.28 -2.60
CA ASP A 129 -12.20 2.59 -4.02
C ASP A 129 -10.98 2.16 -4.86
N VAL A 130 -9.78 2.03 -4.26
CA VAL A 130 -8.58 1.52 -4.93
C VAL A 130 -7.93 0.32 -4.23
N TRP A 131 -7.98 0.20 -2.91
CA TRP A 131 -7.41 -0.94 -2.18
C TRP A 131 -8.41 -2.10 -2.10
N MET A 132 -8.00 -3.27 -2.60
CA MET A 132 -8.81 -4.49 -2.63
C MET A 132 -8.66 -5.38 -1.38
N GLY A 133 -7.61 -5.17 -0.59
CA GLY A 133 -7.32 -5.94 0.62
C GLY A 133 -5.85 -5.89 1.02
N ALA A 134 -5.51 -6.66 2.07
CA ALA A 134 -4.16 -6.79 2.60
C ALA A 134 -3.95 -8.22 3.16
N GLU A 135 -2.71 -8.70 3.17
CA GLU A 135 -2.32 -9.99 3.74
C GLU A 135 -1.16 -9.80 4.75
N TRP A 136 -1.28 -10.43 5.92
CA TRP A 136 -0.33 -10.26 7.02
C TRP A 136 0.86 -11.19 6.85
N TRP A 137 2.07 -10.66 6.94
CA TRP A 137 3.30 -11.45 6.95
C TRP A 137 3.70 -11.85 8.39
N SER A 138 3.62 -13.11 8.81
CA SER A 138 3.21 -14.30 8.05
C SER A 138 2.71 -15.43 8.97
N ALA A 139 1.89 -16.33 8.42
CA ALA A 139 1.51 -17.60 9.06
C ALA A 139 2.31 -18.77 8.45
N GLY A 140 2.26 -19.95 9.08
CA GLY A 140 2.97 -21.15 8.63
C GLY A 140 3.64 -21.93 9.77
N PRO A 141 3.74 -23.28 9.66
CA PRO A 141 4.02 -24.16 10.80
C PRO A 141 5.48 -24.13 11.30
N TRP A 142 6.38 -23.41 10.63
CA TRP A 142 7.83 -23.41 10.90
C TRP A 142 8.38 -22.05 11.36
N TRP A 143 7.52 -21.07 11.67
CA TRP A 143 7.96 -19.75 12.12
C TRP A 143 8.59 -19.72 13.52
N GLY A 144 8.24 -20.66 14.42
CA GLY A 144 8.74 -20.69 15.79
C GLY A 144 8.52 -19.36 16.51
N SER A 145 9.57 -18.80 17.11
CA SER A 145 9.53 -17.51 17.81
C SER A 145 9.71 -16.29 16.89
N TYR A 146 9.26 -16.34 15.63
CA TYR A 146 9.34 -15.19 14.73
C TYR A 146 8.41 -14.06 15.18
N MET A 147 8.94 -12.83 15.18
CA MET A 147 8.28 -11.63 15.75
C MET A 147 6.88 -11.33 15.18
N TYR A 148 6.63 -11.65 13.91
CA TYR A 148 5.35 -11.40 13.25
C TYR A 148 4.51 -12.68 13.00
N SER A 149 4.85 -13.80 13.66
CA SER A 149 4.17 -15.09 13.41
C SER A 149 2.68 -15.01 13.72
N MET A 150 1.86 -15.26 12.69
CA MET A 150 0.39 -15.35 12.73
C MET A 150 -0.10 -16.81 12.76
N GLU A 151 0.80 -17.77 13.02
CA GLU A 151 0.42 -19.18 13.07
C GLU A 151 -0.48 -19.49 14.28
N PRO A 152 -1.67 -20.11 14.09
CA PRO A 152 -2.54 -20.49 15.20
C PRO A 152 -1.93 -21.61 16.05
N THR A 153 -1.88 -21.54 17.38
CA THR A 153 -2.47 -20.52 18.28
C THR A 153 -1.46 -19.73 19.09
N ASP A 154 -0.17 -19.99 18.88
CA ASP A 154 0.96 -19.56 19.70
C ASP A 154 2.01 -18.73 18.94
N GLY A 155 1.78 -18.41 17.66
CA GLY A 155 2.56 -17.42 16.94
C GLY A 155 2.53 -16.04 17.60
N THR A 156 3.69 -15.39 17.70
CA THR A 156 3.92 -14.14 18.45
C THR A 156 2.87 -13.05 18.20
N ALA A 157 2.46 -12.83 16.94
CA ALA A 157 1.50 -11.81 16.56
C ALA A 157 0.04 -12.28 16.69
N TYR A 158 -0.22 -13.59 16.70
CA TYR A 158 -1.55 -14.18 16.54
C TYR A 158 -2.57 -13.67 17.57
N SER A 159 -2.23 -13.68 18.86
CA SER A 159 -3.16 -13.27 19.92
C SER A 159 -3.45 -11.76 19.94
N THR A 160 -2.50 -10.93 19.55
CA THR A 160 -2.59 -9.46 19.62
C THR A 160 -3.21 -8.88 18.36
N TYR A 161 -2.74 -9.31 17.19
CA TYR A 161 -3.16 -8.73 15.92
C TYR A 161 -4.44 -9.34 15.36
N LEU A 162 -4.74 -10.63 15.56
CA LEU A 162 -5.98 -11.20 15.01
C LEU A 162 -7.27 -10.46 15.46
N PRO A 163 -7.41 -9.98 16.72
CA PRO A 163 -8.51 -9.09 17.11
C PRO A 163 -8.55 -7.73 16.39
N ILE A 164 -7.39 -7.18 16.01
CA ILE A 164 -7.28 -5.93 15.25
C ILE A 164 -7.65 -6.19 13.78
N LEU A 165 -7.04 -7.20 13.15
CA LEU A 165 -7.27 -7.57 11.75
C LEU A 165 -8.74 -7.91 11.49
N LYS A 166 -9.41 -8.61 12.43
CA LYS A 166 -10.85 -8.94 12.34
C LYS A 166 -11.78 -7.75 12.25
N LYS A 167 -11.36 -6.53 12.64
CA LYS A 167 -12.14 -5.29 12.45
C LYS A 167 -12.34 -4.94 10.97
N TYR A 168 -11.46 -5.45 10.10
CA TYR A 168 -11.36 -5.13 8.68
C TYR A 168 -11.69 -6.32 7.76
N PHE A 169 -12.10 -7.45 8.33
CA PHE A 169 -12.55 -8.60 7.53
C PHE A 169 -13.89 -8.27 6.87
N VAL A 170 -13.99 -8.51 5.56
CA VAL A 170 -15.26 -8.37 4.85
C VAL A 170 -16.21 -9.50 5.26
N ASP A 171 -17.26 -9.15 6.00
CA ASP A 171 -18.44 -10.01 6.09
C ASP A 171 -18.94 -10.28 4.65
N GLY A 172 -19.30 -11.54 4.37
CA GLY A 172 -19.58 -12.05 3.01
C GLY A 172 -20.81 -11.46 2.30
N THR A 173 -21.36 -10.36 2.82
CA THR A 173 -22.42 -9.52 2.25
C THR A 173 -21.88 -8.37 1.40
N GLY A 174 -20.56 -8.09 1.44
CA GLY A 174 -19.91 -7.11 0.57
C GLY A 174 -20.19 -5.64 0.93
N ALA A 175 -20.57 -5.36 2.18
CA ALA A 175 -20.78 -4.01 2.69
C ALA A 175 -19.61 -3.58 3.58
N SER A 176 -18.81 -2.61 3.13
CA SER A 176 -17.80 -1.96 3.97
C SER A 176 -18.48 -1.31 5.18
N THR A 177 -18.18 -1.79 6.39
CA THR A 177 -18.69 -1.20 7.64
C THR A 177 -18.01 0.15 7.90
N SER A 178 -18.55 1.21 7.30
CA SER A 178 -18.13 2.59 7.55
C SER A 178 -18.28 2.91 9.04
N SER A 179 -17.16 3.00 9.76
CA SER A 179 -17.15 3.34 11.18
C SER A 179 -17.77 4.73 11.38
N PRO A 180 -18.71 4.92 12.33
CA PRO A 180 -19.48 6.15 12.42
C PRO A 180 -18.63 7.34 12.90
N ALA A 181 -18.32 8.26 11.98
CA ALA A 181 -17.67 9.52 12.30
C ALA A 181 -18.49 10.32 13.33
N THR A 182 -17.91 10.57 14.50
CA THR A 182 -18.59 11.23 15.63
C THR A 182 -18.72 12.74 15.38
N SER A 183 -19.76 13.13 14.64
CA SER A 183 -20.09 14.54 14.36
C SER A 183 -21.17 15.05 15.32
N ALA A 184 -20.77 15.89 16.29
CA ALA A 184 -21.64 16.36 17.38
C ALA A 184 -21.79 17.89 17.43
N ALA A 185 -22.73 18.43 16.64
CA ALA A 185 -23.25 19.80 16.66
C ALA A 185 -24.60 19.80 15.90
N PRO A 186 -25.61 20.65 16.19
CA PRO A 186 -25.43 22.07 16.53
C PRO A 186 -26.32 22.67 17.65
N SER A 187 -26.14 23.99 17.78
CA SER A 187 -26.80 25.07 18.56
C SER A 187 -28.35 25.03 18.74
N THR A 188 -29.02 25.85 19.57
CA THR A 188 -28.69 27.20 20.15
C THR A 188 -29.65 27.59 21.31
N ALA A 189 -29.34 28.69 22.03
CA ALA A 189 -30.26 29.72 22.59
C ALA A 189 -30.33 29.96 24.14
N ALA A 190 -29.59 31.00 24.57
CA ALA A 190 -29.93 32.07 25.54
C ALA A 190 -30.82 31.83 26.80
N ALA A 191 -30.16 31.89 27.97
CA ALA A 191 -30.39 32.80 29.11
C ALA A 191 -31.77 32.91 29.83
N SER A 192 -31.75 32.75 31.17
CA SER A 192 -32.12 33.84 32.11
C SER A 192 -31.69 33.61 33.57
N THR A 193 -31.42 34.73 34.24
CA THR A 193 -30.94 34.95 35.61
C THR A 193 -31.75 34.30 36.74
N SER A 194 -31.06 33.81 37.79
CA SER A 194 -31.48 34.07 39.18
C SER A 194 -30.28 34.05 40.14
N THR A 195 -30.19 35.05 41.02
CA THR A 195 -29.12 35.19 42.02
C THR A 195 -29.67 34.82 43.40
N SER A 196 -28.96 34.03 44.19
CA SER A 196 -29.16 33.97 45.63
C SER A 196 -27.82 34.04 46.36
N VAL A 197 -27.77 34.92 47.37
CA VAL A 197 -26.58 35.16 48.20
C VAL A 197 -26.66 34.35 49.48
N SER A 198 -25.51 33.95 50.00
CA SER A 198 -25.29 33.71 51.43
C SER A 198 -23.82 33.92 51.76
N ALA A 199 -23.55 34.72 52.79
CA ALA A 199 -22.19 35.09 53.19
C ALA A 199 -22.07 35.02 54.72
N SER A 200 -21.00 34.38 55.21
CA SER A 200 -20.58 34.36 56.62
C SER A 200 -19.07 34.04 56.66
N THR A 201 -18.19 35.04 56.66
CA THR A 201 -17.54 35.63 57.86
C THR A 201 -16.44 34.77 58.52
N SER A 202 -15.25 34.79 57.91
CA SER A 202 -14.00 35.30 58.50
C SER A 202 -13.66 35.10 60.00
N SER A 203 -12.53 34.42 60.25
CA SER A 203 -11.44 34.89 61.15
C SER A 203 -10.16 34.07 60.85
N ALA A 204 -8.91 34.52 60.64
CA ALA A 204 -8.17 35.79 60.82
C ALA A 204 -7.16 35.82 62.00
N SER A 205 -5.92 35.34 61.74
CA SER A 205 -4.61 35.64 62.40
C SER A 205 -3.56 34.68 61.78
N SER A 206 -2.32 35.00 61.36
CA SER A 206 -1.32 36.05 61.71
C SER A 206 -0.69 35.86 63.11
N THR A 207 0.60 36.15 63.39
CA THR A 207 1.70 36.79 62.63
C THR A 207 3.06 36.31 63.21
N THR A 208 4.17 36.22 62.47
CA THR A 208 5.30 37.19 62.40
C THR A 208 6.41 36.50 61.55
N ILE A 209 7.22 37.10 60.65
CA ILE A 209 7.88 38.42 60.47
C ILE A 209 9.30 38.52 61.06
N SER A 210 10.30 38.39 60.18
CA SER A 210 11.56 39.18 60.04
C SER A 210 12.34 38.57 58.84
N ALA A 211 12.78 39.23 57.76
CA ALA A 211 13.24 40.62 57.50
C ALA A 211 14.59 40.92 58.19
N VAL A 212 15.62 41.53 57.59
CA VAL A 212 15.87 42.29 56.32
C VAL A 212 17.31 41.91 55.81
N GLU A 213 17.96 42.33 54.69
CA GLU A 213 17.74 43.08 53.42
C GLU A 213 19.02 42.85 52.52
N SER A 214 19.29 43.35 51.28
CA SER A 214 18.61 44.13 50.21
C SER A 214 19.40 43.96 48.86
N SER A 215 19.04 44.74 47.82
CA SER A 215 19.86 45.15 46.63
C SER A 215 20.32 44.08 45.61
N SER A 216 20.33 44.31 44.28
CA SER A 216 19.79 45.43 43.47
C SER A 216 19.67 45.11 41.96
N THR A 217 18.56 45.54 41.34
CA THR A 217 18.40 46.06 39.95
C THR A 217 18.78 45.24 38.68
N SER A 218 17.74 44.95 37.88
CA SER A 218 17.59 45.33 36.44
C SER A 218 18.12 44.48 35.25
N SER A 219 17.14 43.95 34.47
CA SER A 219 16.89 44.17 33.02
C SER A 219 17.73 43.53 31.88
N VAL A 220 17.07 42.61 31.15
CA VAL A 220 17.06 42.31 29.67
C VAL A 220 18.32 42.23 28.77
N ALA A 221 18.40 41.08 28.09
CA ALA A 221 18.50 40.85 26.62
C ALA A 221 19.83 40.89 25.80
N GLU A 222 20.01 39.78 25.04
CA GLU A 222 20.50 39.63 23.65
C GLU A 222 21.99 39.77 23.21
N ALA A 223 22.39 38.86 22.31
CA ALA A 223 23.52 38.85 21.35
C ALA A 223 24.98 38.95 21.85
N PRO A 224 25.91 38.25 21.17
CA PRO A 224 26.63 38.84 20.02
C PRO A 224 26.70 37.86 18.80
N SER A 225 27.30 38.12 17.63
CA SER A 225 28.31 39.13 17.20
C SER A 225 28.21 39.42 15.70
N THR A 226 28.84 40.50 15.20
CA THR A 226 29.00 40.78 13.75
C THR A 226 30.43 41.26 13.40
N THR A 227 30.90 40.98 12.18
CA THR A 227 32.03 41.63 11.48
C THR A 227 31.95 41.30 9.97
N SER A 228 32.44 42.19 9.09
CA SER A 228 32.12 42.20 7.64
C SER A 228 33.31 41.87 6.71
N GLY A 229 33.00 41.43 5.48
CA GLY A 229 33.92 41.26 4.34
C GLY A 229 33.16 40.87 3.07
N VAL A 230 32.58 41.80 2.30
CA VAL A 230 33.20 42.57 1.18
C VAL A 230 33.29 41.78 -0.15
N VAL A 231 32.27 42.01 -0.98
CA VAL A 231 32.06 41.85 -2.45
C VAL A 231 32.92 40.90 -3.32
N THR A 232 32.22 40.17 -4.20
CA THR A 232 32.36 40.25 -5.68
C THR A 232 31.07 39.70 -6.32
N ALA A 233 30.67 40.18 -7.50
CA ALA A 233 29.39 39.81 -8.14
C ALA A 233 29.50 39.62 -9.66
N THR A 234 28.69 38.72 -10.22
CA THR A 234 28.27 38.67 -11.64
C THR A 234 27.06 37.72 -11.77
N PRO A 235 26.19 37.85 -12.81
CA PRO A 235 24.76 37.55 -12.64
C PRO A 235 24.21 36.28 -13.33
N THR A 236 23.08 35.80 -12.82
CA THR A 236 22.19 34.81 -13.46
C THR A 236 21.39 35.44 -14.60
N PRO A 237 21.24 34.80 -15.78
CA PRO A 237 20.34 35.25 -16.84
C PRO A 237 18.89 34.77 -16.60
N SER A 238 17.97 35.70 -16.35
CA SER A 238 16.53 35.40 -16.23
C SER A 238 15.82 35.44 -17.59
N HIS A 239 15.30 34.31 -18.06
CA HIS A 239 14.45 34.23 -19.26
C HIS A 239 12.96 34.10 -18.88
N PRO A 240 12.09 35.06 -19.27
CA PRO A 240 10.65 34.90 -19.15
C PRO A 240 10.10 34.09 -20.33
N ALA A 241 9.27 33.06 -20.05
CA ALA A 241 8.50 32.34 -21.06
C ALA A 241 7.11 32.98 -21.23
N PRO A 242 6.59 33.14 -22.47
CA PRO A 242 5.33 33.85 -22.71
C PRO A 242 4.08 32.97 -22.53
N GLN A 243 3.03 33.56 -21.97
CA GLN A 243 1.67 33.03 -21.94
C GLN A 243 0.97 33.26 -23.31
N PRO A 244 0.26 32.25 -23.86
CA PRO A 244 -0.79 32.48 -24.84
C PRO A 244 -2.17 32.63 -24.14
N THR A 245 -2.93 33.67 -24.51
CA THR A 245 -4.34 33.83 -24.13
C THR A 245 -5.26 33.54 -25.31
N SER A 246 -6.43 32.95 -25.05
CA SER A 246 -7.56 32.85 -26.00
C SER A 246 -8.85 32.58 -25.23
N ASN A 247 -9.97 33.16 -25.66
CA ASN A 247 -11.22 33.19 -24.92
C ASN A 247 -12.21 32.07 -25.30
N SER A 248 -13.12 31.85 -24.36
CA SER A 248 -14.29 30.96 -24.36
C SER A 248 -15.16 30.96 -25.63
N SER A 249 -15.87 29.85 -25.84
CA SER A 249 -17.24 29.83 -26.37
C SER A 249 -17.97 28.58 -25.89
N SER A 250 -19.21 28.73 -25.44
CA SER A 250 -20.02 27.64 -24.87
C SER A 250 -20.85 26.93 -25.94
N ALA A 251 -20.96 25.60 -25.86
CA ALA A 251 -21.98 24.83 -26.57
C ALA A 251 -22.56 23.76 -25.63
N SER A 252 -23.89 23.75 -25.49
CA SER A 252 -24.61 22.74 -24.72
C SER A 252 -25.10 21.62 -25.64
N SER A 253 -24.95 20.37 -25.22
CA SER A 253 -25.66 19.21 -25.77
C SER A 253 -25.66 18.10 -24.71
N GLY A 254 -26.85 17.64 -24.33
CA GLY A 254 -27.00 16.68 -23.22
C GLY A 254 -26.74 15.23 -23.65
N ALA A 255 -26.08 14.48 -22.77
CA ALA A 255 -26.00 13.01 -22.86
C ALA A 255 -27.16 12.37 -22.06
N PRO A 256 -27.79 11.28 -22.53
CA PRO A 256 -28.87 10.62 -21.81
C PRO A 256 -28.34 9.78 -20.65
N THR A 257 -29.05 9.83 -19.51
CA THR A 257 -28.84 8.89 -18.40
C THR A 257 -29.26 7.47 -18.80
N SER A 258 -28.37 6.49 -18.57
CA SER A 258 -28.68 5.07 -18.67
C SER A 258 -28.25 4.36 -17.39
N SER A 259 -29.21 4.16 -16.48
CA SER A 259 -28.99 3.47 -15.22
C SER A 259 -29.12 1.95 -15.42
N ALA A 260 -27.99 1.27 -15.65
CA ALA A 260 -27.94 -0.19 -15.73
C ALA A 260 -27.82 -0.80 -14.32
N PRO A 261 -28.78 -1.63 -13.86
CA PRO A 261 -28.68 -2.30 -12.55
C PRO A 261 -27.79 -3.53 -12.64
N THR A 262 -26.62 -3.50 -12.01
CA THR A 262 -25.75 -4.68 -11.85
C THR A 262 -26.36 -5.65 -10.84
N THR A 263 -27.09 -6.65 -11.34
CA THR A 263 -27.65 -7.74 -10.52
C THR A 263 -26.59 -8.81 -10.29
N LEU A 264 -26.23 -9.05 -9.02
CA LEU A 264 -25.32 -10.11 -8.63
C LEU A 264 -25.99 -11.48 -8.85
N ALA A 265 -25.45 -12.29 -9.75
CA ALA A 265 -26.05 -13.56 -10.15
C ALA A 265 -25.53 -14.73 -9.30
N THR A 266 -26.20 -15.01 -8.18
CA THR A 266 -25.90 -16.18 -7.34
C THR A 266 -26.18 -17.47 -8.11
N SER A 267 -25.13 -18.24 -8.40
CA SER A 267 -25.26 -19.54 -9.09
C SER A 267 -25.69 -20.64 -8.11
N PRO A 268 -26.77 -21.40 -8.39
CA PRO A 268 -27.15 -22.55 -7.56
C PRO A 268 -26.21 -23.74 -7.82
N ALA A 269 -25.79 -24.42 -6.77
CA ALA A 269 -24.95 -25.62 -6.88
C ALA A 269 -25.73 -26.78 -7.52
N CYS A 270 -25.31 -27.22 -8.71
CA CYS A 270 -25.84 -28.40 -9.37
C CYS A 270 -24.92 -29.61 -9.17
N GLY A 271 -25.26 -30.48 -8.22
CA GLY A 271 -24.54 -31.74 -8.02
C GLY A 271 -24.96 -32.79 -9.05
N TYR A 272 -24.03 -33.25 -9.89
CA TYR A 272 -24.25 -34.39 -10.79
C TYR A 272 -23.14 -35.44 -10.67
N GLN A 273 -23.47 -36.58 -10.07
CA GLN A 273 -22.62 -37.77 -10.04
C GLN A 273 -22.59 -38.41 -11.44
N THR A 274 -21.43 -38.38 -12.11
CA THR A 274 -21.23 -39.06 -13.40
C THR A 274 -20.02 -39.97 -13.33
N THR A 275 -20.26 -41.28 -13.16
CA THR A 275 -19.20 -42.29 -13.04
C THR A 275 -18.59 -42.62 -14.40
N VAL A 276 -17.55 -41.88 -14.80
CA VAL A 276 -16.81 -42.15 -16.05
C VAL A 276 -15.85 -43.33 -15.84
N THR A 277 -16.06 -44.42 -16.58
CA THR A 277 -15.17 -45.60 -16.54
C THR A 277 -13.98 -45.40 -17.46
N VAL A 278 -12.81 -45.09 -16.90
CA VAL A 278 -11.58 -44.84 -17.68
C VAL A 278 -10.94 -46.17 -18.10
N THR A 279 -11.08 -46.53 -19.37
CA THR A 279 -10.38 -47.68 -19.98
C THR A 279 -8.95 -47.26 -20.35
N ALA A 280 -7.95 -47.77 -19.64
CA ALA A 280 -6.55 -47.38 -19.79
C ALA A 280 -5.86 -48.05 -20.99
N SER A 281 -6.05 -47.52 -22.20
CA SER A 281 -5.28 -47.90 -23.38
C SER A 281 -3.88 -47.25 -23.37
N ARG A 282 -2.85 -48.05 -23.14
CA ARG A 282 -1.45 -47.62 -22.99
C ARG A 282 -0.80 -47.31 -24.35
N SER A 283 -0.92 -46.08 -24.83
CA SER A 283 -0.26 -45.63 -26.07
C SER A 283 1.23 -45.36 -25.86
N THR A 284 2.10 -46.08 -26.57
CA THR A 284 3.56 -45.85 -26.58
C THR A 284 3.94 -44.94 -27.75
N ALA A 285 3.87 -43.63 -27.54
CA ALA A 285 4.40 -42.62 -28.45
C ALA A 285 5.49 -41.79 -27.75
N ALA A 286 6.67 -41.72 -28.34
CA ALA A 286 7.72 -40.80 -27.89
C ALA A 286 7.40 -39.37 -28.36
N PRO A 287 7.64 -38.32 -27.55
CA PRO A 287 7.42 -36.95 -27.97
C PRO A 287 8.46 -36.54 -29.03
N SER A 288 7.99 -36.18 -30.22
CA SER A 288 8.85 -35.59 -31.26
C SER A 288 9.26 -34.17 -30.87
N SER A 289 10.57 -33.91 -30.83
CA SER A 289 11.14 -32.64 -30.40
C SER A 289 11.05 -31.55 -31.48
N SER A 290 9.87 -30.98 -31.71
CA SER A 290 9.73 -29.68 -32.38
C SER A 290 9.86 -28.56 -31.35
N ALA A 291 11.06 -28.43 -30.78
CA ALA A 291 11.38 -27.39 -29.81
C ALA A 291 11.41 -26.02 -30.52
N GLY A 292 10.35 -25.23 -30.33
CA GLY A 292 10.31 -23.83 -30.78
C GLY A 292 11.37 -22.99 -30.07
N ALA A 293 11.74 -21.86 -30.67
CA ALA A 293 12.63 -20.91 -30.02
C ALA A 293 11.95 -20.31 -28.77
N VAL A 294 12.73 -20.08 -27.72
CA VAL A 294 12.25 -19.46 -26.46
C VAL A 294 12.12 -17.96 -26.67
N ALA A 295 10.91 -17.44 -26.48
CA ALA A 295 10.64 -16.01 -26.62
C ALA A 295 11.43 -15.17 -25.60
N HIS A 296 11.59 -13.89 -25.89
CA HIS A 296 12.26 -12.93 -25.00
C HIS A 296 11.67 -13.01 -23.57
N TYR A 297 12.53 -13.01 -22.56
CA TYR A 297 12.20 -13.17 -21.13
C TYR A 297 11.69 -14.54 -20.67
N TYR A 298 11.48 -15.53 -21.55
CA TYR A 298 11.09 -16.88 -21.13
C TYR A 298 12.31 -17.72 -20.67
N GLN A 299 12.05 -18.74 -19.86
CA GLN A 299 13.09 -19.64 -19.34
C GLN A 299 13.65 -20.51 -20.47
N CYS A 300 14.97 -20.53 -20.60
CA CYS A 300 15.74 -21.29 -21.60
C CYS A 300 16.75 -22.27 -20.97
N GLY A 301 16.79 -22.39 -19.64
CA GLY A 301 17.70 -23.29 -18.95
C GLY A 301 17.58 -23.25 -17.43
N GLY A 302 18.38 -24.11 -16.79
CA GLY A 302 18.40 -24.31 -15.35
C GLY A 302 18.58 -25.79 -14.98
N ILE A 303 19.00 -26.08 -13.75
CA ILE A 303 18.95 -27.44 -13.20
C ILE A 303 17.52 -27.97 -13.29
N ASN A 304 17.36 -29.19 -13.83
CA ASN A 304 16.09 -29.89 -14.09
C ASN A 304 15.17 -29.24 -15.14
N TYR A 305 15.57 -28.16 -15.82
CA TYR A 305 14.81 -27.62 -16.95
C TYR A 305 14.89 -28.54 -18.16
N SER A 306 13.73 -28.86 -18.77
CA SER A 306 13.60 -29.80 -19.89
C SER A 306 12.91 -29.20 -21.13
N GLY A 307 12.76 -27.88 -21.20
CA GLY A 307 12.21 -27.17 -22.36
C GLY A 307 13.28 -26.81 -23.41
N PRO A 308 12.93 -25.99 -24.41
CA PRO A 308 13.88 -25.53 -25.42
C PRO A 308 14.99 -24.64 -24.83
N THR A 309 16.22 -24.76 -25.34
CA THR A 309 17.38 -24.01 -24.81
C THR A 309 17.91 -22.93 -25.76
N THR A 310 17.22 -22.69 -26.87
CA THR A 310 17.60 -21.73 -27.91
C THR A 310 16.58 -20.60 -27.93
N CYS A 311 17.04 -19.36 -27.74
CA CYS A 311 16.20 -18.19 -27.76
C CYS A 311 15.79 -17.77 -29.18
N GLU A 312 14.76 -16.94 -29.28
CA GLU A 312 14.39 -16.24 -30.52
C GLU A 312 15.53 -15.34 -31.04
N SER A 313 15.53 -15.10 -32.35
CA SER A 313 16.60 -14.37 -33.05
C SER A 313 16.71 -12.93 -32.56
N GLY A 314 17.77 -12.66 -31.80
CA GLY A 314 18.03 -11.36 -31.16
C GLY A 314 18.45 -11.51 -29.69
N TYR A 315 18.12 -12.66 -29.07
CA TYR A 315 18.30 -12.90 -27.65
C TYR A 315 19.26 -14.07 -27.37
N THR A 316 19.86 -14.06 -26.18
CA THR A 316 20.84 -15.02 -25.68
C THR A 316 20.32 -15.67 -24.40
N CYS A 317 20.58 -16.96 -24.20
CA CYS A 317 20.21 -17.63 -22.96
C CYS A 317 21.17 -17.25 -21.83
N VAL A 318 20.80 -16.25 -21.02
CA VAL A 318 21.59 -15.71 -19.91
C VAL A 318 21.24 -16.45 -18.62
N LYS A 319 22.24 -17.00 -17.93
CA LYS A 319 22.07 -17.67 -16.64
C LYS A 319 21.89 -16.64 -15.52
N GLN A 320 20.75 -16.66 -14.83
CA GLN A 320 20.52 -15.83 -13.64
C GLN A 320 21.00 -16.54 -12.37
N ASN A 321 20.65 -17.82 -12.21
CA ASN A 321 21.05 -18.64 -11.06
C ASN A 321 21.19 -20.13 -11.47
N PRO A 322 21.53 -21.08 -10.58
CA PRO A 322 21.67 -22.49 -10.95
C PRO A 322 20.40 -23.16 -11.51
N TYR A 323 19.23 -22.71 -11.08
CA TYR A 323 17.91 -23.29 -11.44
C TYR A 323 17.18 -22.52 -12.55
N TYR A 324 17.67 -21.34 -12.95
CA TYR A 324 16.99 -20.46 -13.90
C TYR A 324 17.97 -19.71 -14.82
N SER A 325 17.78 -19.89 -16.13
CA SER A 325 18.37 -19.11 -17.22
C SER A 325 17.26 -18.58 -18.13
N GLN A 326 17.43 -17.37 -18.65
CA GLN A 326 16.39 -16.59 -19.31
C GLN A 326 16.90 -16.00 -20.63
N CYS A 327 16.03 -15.87 -21.64
CA CYS A 327 16.38 -15.16 -22.87
C CYS A 327 16.40 -13.65 -22.66
N LEU A 328 17.55 -13.02 -22.94
CA LEU A 328 17.83 -11.57 -22.84
C LEU A 328 18.70 -11.08 -24.01
#